data_AF-A0AA38H7U1-F1
#
_entry.id   AF-A0AA38H7U1-F1
#
_cell.length_a   1.000
_cell.length_b   1.000
_cell.length_c   1.000
_cell.angle_alpha   90.00
_cell.angle_beta   90.00
_cell.angle_gamma   90.00
#
_symmetry.space_group_name_H-M   'P 1'
#
loop_
_entity.id
_entity.type
_entity.pdbx_description
1 polymer ?
#
loop_
_entity_poly.entity_id
_entity_poly.type
_entity_poly.pdbx_seq_one_letter_code
_entity_poly.pdbx_strand_id
1 'polypeptide(L)'
;MGAQQSSQAPQEQVFQSEPSTSVQFSPSLIDRLSSAAPSPDKSAKSSSSVSGSSSSSTDDIVRRRLAAESAHIRQQESEILSKISAALEKENMDKEKPRMSSQVLSRDIEEVREKVGRMKREREQKEGEGVRKAKEGVVACYAAKKDRPLDCWKEVEAFKFEVSKLEQAFVKSMQ
;
A
#
# COMPACT_ATOMS: atom_id res chain seq x y z
N MET A 1 26.59 32.25 -80.44
CA MET A 1 25.90 32.31 -79.14
C MET A 1 26.92 32.03 -78.06
N GLY A 2 27.23 32.96 -77.15
CA GLY A 2 28.12 32.70 -76.02
C GLY A 2 28.91 33.94 -75.61
N ALA A 3 28.31 34.74 -74.72
CA ALA A 3 28.91 35.96 -74.20
C ALA A 3 29.77 35.70 -72.94
N GLN A 4 30.85 36.48 -72.89
CA GLN A 4 31.82 36.84 -71.84
C GLN A 4 31.21 37.00 -70.42
N GLN A 5 31.89 37.09 -69.27
CA GLN A 5 33.27 37.03 -68.76
C GLN A 5 33.17 37.20 -67.21
N SER A 6 34.26 36.91 -66.50
CA SER A 6 34.72 37.58 -65.26
C SER A 6 34.36 37.06 -63.86
N SER A 7 35.44 36.98 -63.10
CA SER A 7 35.69 36.59 -61.70
C SER A 7 35.66 37.77 -60.72
N GLN A 8 35.29 37.54 -59.44
CA GLN A 8 35.96 38.06 -58.21
C GLN A 8 35.26 37.56 -56.92
N ALA A 9 36.02 37.48 -55.81
CA ALA A 9 35.67 36.84 -54.53
C ALA A 9 35.16 37.84 -53.44
N PRO A 10 35.12 37.46 -52.15
CA PRO A 10 33.92 37.26 -51.32
C PRO A 10 33.39 38.53 -50.62
N GLN A 11 32.08 38.62 -50.38
CA GLN A 11 31.48 39.62 -49.49
C GLN A 11 30.75 38.94 -48.33
N GLU A 12 31.12 39.37 -47.12
CA GLU A 12 30.51 39.04 -45.84
C GLU A 12 29.07 39.56 -45.83
N GLN A 13 28.10 38.64 -45.88
CA GLN A 13 26.69 38.99 -45.93
C GLN A 13 26.12 39.06 -44.51
N VAL A 14 26.12 40.28 -43.97
CA VAL A 14 25.38 40.65 -42.76
C VAL A 14 23.90 40.34 -42.97
N PHE A 15 23.32 39.49 -42.12
CA PHE A 15 21.89 39.20 -42.12
C PHE A 15 21.11 40.46 -41.73
N GLN A 16 20.69 41.25 -42.72
CA GLN A 16 19.60 42.19 -42.55
C GLN A 16 18.31 41.37 -42.65
N SER A 17 17.55 41.33 -41.55
CA SER A 17 16.30 40.60 -41.44
C SER A 17 15.33 41.06 -42.52
N GLU A 18 15.12 40.21 -43.52
CA GLU A 18 14.08 40.29 -44.52
C GLU A 18 12.68 40.42 -43.87
N PRO A 19 11.76 41.22 -44.42
CA PRO A 19 10.48 41.59 -43.81
C PRO A 19 9.42 40.47 -43.75
N SER A 20 9.77 39.21 -44.04
CA SER A 20 8.82 38.10 -44.17
C SER A 20 8.83 37.09 -43.01
N THR A 21 9.58 37.33 -41.92
CA THR A 21 9.38 36.54 -40.70
C THR A 21 8.32 37.21 -39.83
N SER A 22 7.08 36.70 -39.87
CA SER A 22 6.04 37.15 -38.95
C SER A 22 6.44 36.75 -37.53
N VAL A 23 6.97 37.69 -36.75
CA VAL A 23 7.23 37.49 -35.32
C VAL A 23 5.89 37.33 -34.62
N GLN A 24 5.52 36.10 -34.27
CA GLN A 24 4.34 35.84 -33.46
C GLN A 24 4.72 36.01 -31.99
N PHE A 25 4.32 37.15 -31.43
CA PHE A 25 4.41 37.37 -30.00
C PHE A 25 3.36 36.53 -29.28
N SER A 26 3.68 36.06 -28.06
CA SER A 26 2.67 35.43 -27.24
C SER A 26 1.54 36.44 -26.95
N PRO A 27 0.27 36.01 -26.91
CA PRO A 27 -0.86 36.92 -26.67
C PRO A 27 -0.70 37.74 -25.38
N SER A 28 -0.03 37.17 -24.37
CA SER A 28 0.27 37.80 -23.09
C SER A 28 1.39 38.86 -23.12
N LEU A 29 2.27 38.84 -24.13
CA LEU A 29 3.29 39.88 -24.33
C LEU A 29 2.72 41.12 -25.03
N ILE A 30 1.79 40.91 -25.97
CA ILE A 30 1.10 41.98 -26.72
C ILE A 30 0.24 42.82 -25.77
N ASP A 31 -0.51 42.17 -24.88
CA ASP A 31 -1.37 42.83 -23.88
C ASP A 31 -0.58 43.70 -22.89
N ARG A 32 0.61 43.23 -22.51
CA ARG A 32 1.47 43.93 -21.55
C ARG A 32 2.19 45.13 -22.13
N LEU A 33 2.63 45.05 -23.39
CA LEU A 33 3.32 46.18 -24.04
C LEU A 33 2.36 47.33 -24.34
N SER A 34 1.10 47.02 -24.63
CA SER A 34 0.03 48.02 -24.77
C SER A 34 -0.29 48.72 -23.45
N SER A 35 -0.34 47.97 -22.34
CA SER A 35 -0.67 48.52 -21.01
C SER A 35 0.49 49.21 -20.29
N ALA A 36 1.73 49.01 -20.73
CA ALA A 36 2.94 49.50 -20.06
C ALA A 36 3.43 50.87 -20.57
N ALA A 37 2.60 51.67 -21.25
CA ALA A 37 2.94 53.07 -21.53
C ALA A 37 2.69 53.93 -20.28
N PRO A 38 3.73 54.38 -19.54
CA PRO A 38 3.55 55.15 -18.32
C PRO A 38 3.71 56.65 -18.62
N SER A 39 2.70 57.45 -18.29
CA SER A 39 2.94 58.86 -17.99
C SER A 39 3.63 58.96 -16.62
N PRO A 40 4.64 59.83 -16.42
CA PRO A 40 5.39 59.88 -15.18
C PRO A 40 4.70 60.80 -14.16
N ASP A 41 4.25 60.26 -13.02
CA ASP A 41 4.58 60.75 -11.67
C ASP A 41 3.71 60.16 -10.53
N LYS A 42 4.42 59.68 -9.48
CA LYS A 42 4.13 59.68 -8.03
C LYS A 42 3.04 58.76 -7.39
N SER A 43 3.57 57.80 -6.62
CA SER A 43 3.27 57.40 -5.23
C SER A 43 1.91 57.74 -4.57
N ALA A 44 1.14 56.72 -4.13
CA ALA A 44 0.65 56.52 -2.75
C ALA A 44 -0.51 55.48 -2.62
N LYS A 45 -0.34 54.58 -1.63
CA LYS A 45 -1.31 54.06 -0.63
C LYS A 45 -2.81 53.85 -0.98
N SER A 46 -3.22 52.60 -0.75
CA SER A 46 -4.54 52.08 -0.36
C SER A 46 -5.80 52.43 -1.17
N SER A 47 -6.50 51.33 -1.50
CA SER A 47 -7.95 51.20 -1.65
C SER A 47 -8.65 52.03 -2.72
N SER A 48 -9.18 51.29 -3.69
CA SER A 48 -10.51 51.52 -4.27
C SER A 48 -10.81 52.95 -4.73
N SER A 49 -10.49 53.26 -5.98
CA SER A 49 -11.50 53.69 -6.95
C SER A 49 -10.89 54.02 -8.31
N VAL A 50 -11.35 53.27 -9.31
CA VAL A 50 -11.61 53.73 -10.68
C VAL A 50 -10.39 54.08 -11.56
N SER A 51 -9.77 53.02 -12.08
CA SER A 51 -9.85 52.75 -13.53
C SER A 51 -10.50 51.37 -13.71
N GLY A 52 -11.78 51.33 -13.33
CA GLY A 52 -12.55 50.13 -12.97
C GLY A 52 -13.35 49.51 -14.11
N SER A 53 -12.99 49.74 -15.37
CA SER A 53 -13.69 49.13 -16.52
C SER A 53 -12.80 48.23 -17.39
N SER A 54 -11.54 48.60 -17.60
CA SER A 54 -10.59 47.79 -18.38
C SER A 54 -9.87 46.74 -17.52
N SER A 55 -9.57 47.08 -16.25
CA SER A 55 -8.99 46.15 -15.28
C SER A 55 -9.97 45.09 -14.78
N SER A 56 -11.27 45.43 -14.65
CA SER A 56 -12.30 44.46 -14.24
C SER A 56 -12.53 43.40 -15.32
N SER A 57 -12.67 43.82 -16.58
CA SER A 57 -12.87 42.90 -17.72
C SER A 57 -11.71 41.92 -17.88
N THR A 58 -10.48 42.38 -17.69
CA THR A 58 -9.27 41.53 -17.75
C THR A 58 -9.18 40.61 -16.53
N ASP A 59 -9.44 41.12 -15.32
CA ASP A 59 -9.50 40.30 -14.10
C ASP A 59 -10.61 39.23 -14.19
N ASP A 60 -11.75 39.55 -14.81
CA ASP A 60 -12.87 38.63 -15.05
C ASP A 60 -12.48 37.50 -16.03
N ILE A 61 -11.76 37.81 -17.10
CA ILE A 61 -11.23 36.79 -18.04
C ILE A 61 -10.22 35.88 -17.33
N VAL A 62 -9.32 36.47 -16.52
CA VAL A 62 -8.32 35.74 -15.75
C VAL A 62 -9.00 34.83 -14.72
N ARG A 63 -9.97 35.33 -13.95
CA ARG A 63 -10.77 34.52 -13.00
C ARG A 63 -11.52 33.39 -13.70
N ARG A 64 -12.11 33.66 -14.87
CA ARG A 64 -12.83 32.64 -15.64
C ARG A 64 -11.89 31.51 -16.09
N ARG A 65 -10.69 31.86 -16.55
CA ARG A 65 -9.68 30.87 -16.96
C ARG A 65 -9.16 30.08 -15.78
N LEU A 66 -8.80 30.75 -14.68
CA LEU A 66 -8.41 30.10 -13.42
C LEU A 66 -9.48 29.15 -12.90
N ALA A 67 -10.76 29.54 -12.95
CA ALA A 67 -11.86 28.69 -12.55
C ALA A 67 -11.97 27.43 -13.44
N ALA A 68 -11.87 27.59 -14.76
CA ALA A 68 -11.89 26.47 -15.70
C ALA A 68 -10.68 25.54 -15.53
N GLU A 69 -9.47 26.09 -15.40
CA GLU A 69 -8.23 25.33 -15.18
C GLU A 69 -8.27 24.61 -13.83
N SER A 70 -8.77 25.27 -12.77
CA SER A 70 -8.90 24.66 -11.44
C SER A 70 -9.92 23.53 -11.41
N ALA A 71 -11.03 23.66 -12.16
CA ALA A 71 -12.02 22.60 -12.28
C ALA A 71 -11.43 21.39 -13.04
N HIS A 72 -10.67 21.65 -14.11
CA HIS A 72 -9.97 20.61 -14.86
C HIS A 72 -8.92 19.88 -14.00
N ILE A 73 -8.09 20.62 -13.25
CA ILE A 73 -7.09 20.02 -12.35
C ILE A 73 -7.77 19.15 -11.28
N ARG A 74 -8.85 19.64 -10.64
CA ARG A 74 -9.59 18.86 -9.64
C ARG A 74 -10.19 17.57 -10.21
N GLN A 75 -10.66 17.62 -11.46
CA GLN A 75 -11.16 16.44 -12.14
C GLN A 75 -10.03 15.42 -12.37
N GLN A 76 -8.89 15.86 -12.86
CA GLN A 76 -7.70 15.01 -13.03
C GLN A 76 -7.21 14.43 -11.70
N GLU A 77 -7.16 15.23 -10.64
CA GLU A 77 -6.84 14.77 -9.28
C GLU A 77 -7.80 13.67 -8.83
N SER A 78 -9.11 13.84 -9.02
CA SER A 78 -10.10 12.82 -8.64
C SER A 78 -9.93 11.51 -9.41
N GLU A 79 -9.59 11.58 -10.68
CA GLU A 79 -9.33 10.41 -11.53
C GLU A 79 -8.04 9.70 -11.11
N ILE A 80 -6.99 10.46 -10.81
CA ILE A 80 -5.72 9.93 -10.31
C ILE A 80 -5.93 9.26 -8.95
N LEU A 81 -6.66 9.89 -8.03
CA LEU A 81 -6.98 9.31 -6.72
C LEU A 81 -7.76 8.01 -6.85
N SER A 82 -8.74 7.95 -7.76
CA SER A 82 -9.48 6.72 -8.06
C SER A 82 -8.59 5.62 -8.63
N LYS A 83 -7.66 5.96 -9.53
CA LYS A 83 -6.68 5.01 -10.07
C LYS A 83 -5.72 4.50 -8.99
N ILE A 84 -5.25 5.37 -8.10
CA ILE A 84 -4.38 5.01 -6.98
C ILE A 84 -5.14 4.09 -6.01
N SER A 85 -6.36 4.43 -5.63
CA SER A 85 -7.15 3.59 -4.72
C SER A 85 -7.42 2.21 -5.32
N ALA A 86 -7.77 2.13 -6.60
CA ALA A 86 -7.98 0.87 -7.31
C ALA A 86 -6.69 0.03 -7.41
N ALA A 87 -5.55 0.68 -7.64
CA ALA A 87 -4.25 0.00 -7.68
C ALA A 87 -3.84 -0.53 -6.30
N LEU A 88 -4.03 0.25 -5.23
CA LEU A 88 -3.75 -0.16 -3.85
C LEU A 88 -4.67 -1.29 -3.40
N GLU A 89 -5.97 -1.24 -3.76
CA GLU A 89 -6.92 -2.32 -3.46
C GLU A 89 -6.51 -3.62 -4.17
N LYS A 90 -6.14 -3.53 -5.45
CA LYS A 90 -5.64 -4.68 -6.22
C LYS A 90 -4.35 -5.25 -5.62
N GLU A 91 -3.39 -4.39 -5.27
CA GLU A 91 -2.14 -4.83 -4.64
C GLU A 91 -2.39 -5.50 -3.29
N ASN A 92 -3.29 -4.97 -2.48
CA ASN A 92 -3.69 -5.57 -1.21
C ASN A 92 -4.33 -6.96 -1.43
N MET A 93 -5.23 -7.09 -2.41
CA MET A 93 -5.81 -8.37 -2.80
C MET A 93 -4.76 -9.38 -3.29
N ASP A 94 -3.78 -8.93 -4.07
CA ASP A 94 -2.74 -9.80 -4.64
C ASP A 94 -1.63 -10.15 -3.62
N LYS A 95 -1.40 -9.32 -2.60
CA LYS A 95 -0.53 -9.62 -1.45
C LYS A 95 -1.18 -10.59 -0.46
N GLU A 96 -2.47 -10.46 -0.22
CA GLU A 96 -3.23 -11.32 0.69
C GLU A 96 -3.55 -12.69 0.08
N LYS A 97 -3.85 -12.79 -1.23
CA LYS A 97 -4.14 -14.06 -1.93
C LYS A 97 -3.11 -15.19 -1.73
N PRO A 98 -1.79 -14.98 -1.88
CA PRO A 98 -0.82 -16.06 -1.78
C PRO A 98 -0.60 -16.54 -0.33
N ARG A 99 -0.93 -15.73 0.68
CA ARG A 99 -0.75 -16.06 2.10
C ARG A 99 -2.04 -16.47 2.83
N MET A 100 -3.18 -16.00 2.36
CA MET A 100 -4.49 -16.19 2.99
C MET A 100 -5.49 -16.91 2.07
N SER A 101 -5.00 -17.54 0.99
CA SER A 101 -5.81 -18.46 0.18
C SER A 101 -6.42 -19.54 1.09
N SER A 102 -7.75 -19.64 1.09
CA SER A 102 -8.49 -20.64 1.86
C SER A 102 -7.99 -22.07 1.59
N GLN A 103 -7.43 -22.33 0.40
CA GLN A 103 -6.88 -23.63 0.03
C GLN A 103 -5.52 -23.92 0.68
N VAL A 104 -4.68 -22.87 0.84
CA VAL A 104 -3.40 -22.99 1.54
C VAL A 104 -3.66 -23.19 3.03
N LEU A 105 -4.55 -22.38 3.62
CA LEU A 105 -4.93 -22.51 5.02
C LEU A 105 -5.59 -23.86 5.31
N SER A 106 -6.45 -24.38 4.42
CA SER A 106 -7.05 -25.71 4.63
C SER A 106 -6.00 -26.82 4.62
N ARG A 107 -4.99 -26.71 3.73
CA ARG A 107 -3.89 -27.66 3.65
C ARG A 107 -3.02 -27.61 4.91
N ASP A 108 -2.69 -26.41 5.37
CA ASP A 108 -1.89 -26.22 6.59
C ASP A 108 -2.63 -26.74 7.83
N ILE A 109 -3.95 -26.52 7.92
CA ILE A 109 -4.79 -27.07 8.99
C ILE A 109 -4.80 -28.60 8.96
N GLU A 110 -4.88 -29.21 7.78
CA GLU A 110 -4.86 -30.66 7.63
C GLU A 110 -3.49 -31.25 8.04
N GLU A 111 -2.40 -30.62 7.63
CA GLU A 111 -1.04 -31.01 8.05
C GLU A 111 -0.86 -30.92 9.57
N VAL A 112 -1.33 -29.83 10.18
CA VAL A 112 -1.28 -29.65 11.64
C VAL A 112 -2.11 -30.73 12.34
N ARG A 113 -3.32 -31.02 11.84
CA ARG A 113 -4.17 -32.10 12.39
C ARG A 113 -3.49 -33.46 12.30
N GLU A 114 -2.85 -33.77 11.18
CA GLU A 114 -2.12 -35.03 11.00
C GLU A 114 -0.95 -35.12 11.98
N LYS A 115 -0.15 -34.06 12.09
CA LYS A 115 1.02 -34.01 12.99
C LYS A 115 0.61 -34.17 14.45
N VAL A 116 -0.46 -33.49 14.88
CA VAL A 116 -1.03 -33.64 16.23
C VAL A 116 -1.56 -35.07 16.44
N GLY A 117 -2.26 -35.63 15.45
CA GLY A 117 -2.74 -37.01 15.50
C GLY A 117 -1.60 -38.02 15.66
N ARG A 118 -0.51 -37.86 14.91
CA ARG A 118 0.69 -38.70 15.00
C ARG A 118 1.32 -38.59 16.39
N MET A 119 1.55 -37.37 16.89
CA MET A 119 2.12 -37.15 18.22
C MET A 119 1.25 -37.76 19.32
N LYS A 120 -0.08 -37.67 19.21
CA LYS A 120 -1.01 -38.27 20.16
C LYS A 120 -0.89 -39.80 20.16
N ARG A 121 -0.86 -40.43 18.99
CA ARG A 121 -0.71 -41.89 18.84
C ARG A 121 0.63 -42.36 19.40
N GLU A 122 1.72 -41.67 19.09
CA GLU A 122 3.05 -41.98 19.62
C GLU A 122 3.08 -41.88 21.15
N ARG A 123 2.43 -40.85 21.72
CA ARG A 123 2.29 -40.70 23.16
C ARG A 123 1.46 -41.82 23.78
N GLU A 124 0.32 -42.15 23.19
CA GLU A 124 -0.55 -43.24 23.66
C GLU A 124 0.17 -44.60 23.61
N GLN A 125 0.98 -44.85 22.58
CA GLN A 125 1.83 -46.04 22.48
C GLN A 125 2.92 -46.07 23.56
N LYS A 126 3.54 -44.92 23.85
CA LYS A 126 4.57 -44.81 24.90
C LYS A 126 4.00 -44.91 26.32
N GLU A 127 2.85 -44.30 26.60
CA GLU A 127 2.17 -44.38 27.90
C GLU A 127 1.73 -45.83 28.22
N GLY A 128 1.47 -46.65 27.20
CA GLY A 128 1.05 -48.04 27.38
C GLY A 128 -0.38 -48.16 27.92
N GLU A 129 -1.00 -49.32 27.67
CA GLU A 129 -2.42 -49.53 28.03
C GLU A 129 -2.66 -49.54 29.55
N GLY A 130 -1.71 -50.04 30.33
CA GLY A 130 -1.79 -50.13 31.79
C GLY A 130 -1.92 -48.76 32.46
N VAL A 131 -1.03 -47.82 32.14
CA VAL A 131 -1.05 -46.45 32.69
C VAL A 131 -2.31 -45.72 32.24
N ARG A 132 -2.75 -45.89 30.99
CA ARG A 132 -3.98 -45.28 30.48
C ARG A 132 -5.21 -45.75 31.27
N LYS A 133 -5.38 -47.06 31.46
CA LYS A 133 -6.50 -47.63 32.23
C LYS A 133 -6.47 -47.19 33.69
N ALA A 134 -5.30 -47.20 34.31
CA ALA A 134 -5.16 -46.76 35.70
C ALA A 134 -5.48 -45.27 35.86
N LYS A 135 -5.05 -44.42 34.92
CA LYS A 135 -5.40 -43.00 34.86
C LYS A 135 -6.90 -42.78 34.73
N GLU A 136 -7.55 -43.49 33.81
CA GLU A 136 -9.00 -43.43 33.62
C GLU A 136 -9.74 -43.86 34.90
N GLY A 137 -9.26 -44.89 35.59
CA GLY A 137 -9.81 -45.35 36.87
C GLY A 137 -9.72 -44.29 37.99
N VAL A 138 -8.59 -43.60 38.10
CA VAL A 138 -8.42 -42.49 39.06
C VAL A 138 -9.38 -41.35 38.76
N VAL A 139 -9.47 -40.94 37.48
CA VAL A 139 -10.38 -39.86 37.07
C VAL A 139 -11.83 -40.24 37.32
N ALA A 140 -12.22 -41.49 37.01
CA ALA A 140 -13.56 -41.99 37.25
C ALA A 140 -13.90 -42.02 38.75
N CYS A 141 -12.97 -42.45 39.60
CA CYS A 141 -13.20 -42.47 41.05
C CYS A 141 -13.39 -41.05 41.61
N TYR A 142 -12.54 -40.10 41.23
CA TYR A 142 -12.68 -38.70 41.67
C TYR A 142 -13.94 -38.04 41.12
N ALA A 143 -14.34 -38.36 39.89
CA ALA A 143 -15.58 -37.86 39.30
C ALA A 143 -16.81 -38.37 40.08
N ALA A 144 -16.77 -39.62 40.54
CA ALA A 144 -17.85 -40.24 41.31
C ALA A 144 -17.88 -39.78 42.79
N LYS A 145 -16.71 -39.56 43.41
CA LYS A 145 -16.59 -39.24 44.85
C LYS A 145 -16.02 -37.84 45.08
N LYS A 146 -16.75 -36.80 44.64
CA LYS A 146 -16.32 -35.40 44.74
C LYS A 146 -16.13 -34.91 46.19
N ASP A 147 -17.00 -35.34 47.10
CA ASP A 147 -16.94 -34.96 48.53
C ASP A 147 -16.05 -35.88 49.37
N ARG A 148 -15.58 -36.99 48.81
CA ARG A 148 -14.70 -37.96 49.47
C ARG A 148 -13.55 -38.42 48.57
N PRO A 149 -12.66 -37.50 48.14
CA PRO A 149 -11.55 -37.83 47.26
C PRO A 149 -10.58 -38.84 47.90
N LEU A 150 -10.46 -38.86 49.22
CA LEU A 150 -9.56 -39.77 49.94
C LEU A 150 -9.94 -41.25 49.79
N ASP A 151 -11.18 -41.58 49.41
CA ASP A 151 -11.63 -42.95 49.17
C ASP A 151 -11.10 -43.54 47.85
N CYS A 152 -10.40 -42.76 47.03
CA CYS A 152 -9.81 -43.16 45.75
C CYS A 152 -8.33 -43.56 45.83
N TRP A 153 -7.83 -43.82 47.04
CA TRP A 153 -6.41 -44.11 47.28
C TRP A 153 -5.93 -45.39 46.57
N LYS A 154 -6.79 -46.40 46.44
CA LYS A 154 -6.46 -47.67 45.77
C LYS A 154 -6.21 -47.47 44.28
N GLU A 155 -7.07 -46.70 43.62
CA GLU A 155 -6.94 -46.35 42.21
C GLU A 155 -5.67 -45.53 41.96
N VAL A 156 -5.35 -44.62 42.89
CA VAL A 156 -4.12 -43.82 42.83
C VAL A 156 -2.88 -44.68 43.04
N GLU A 157 -2.91 -45.66 43.95
CA GLU A 157 -1.80 -46.58 44.19
C GLU A 157 -1.55 -47.49 42.98
N ALA A 158 -2.62 -48.02 42.37
CA ALA A 158 -2.52 -48.77 41.11
C ALA A 158 -1.93 -47.92 39.97
N PHE A 159 -2.32 -46.65 39.86
CA PHE A 159 -1.74 -45.73 38.89
C PHE A 159 -0.24 -45.48 39.14
N LYS A 160 0.16 -45.23 40.39
CA LYS A 160 1.57 -45.06 40.77
C LYS A 160 2.42 -46.28 40.43
N PHE A 161 1.88 -47.48 40.63
CA PHE A 161 2.57 -48.73 40.30
C PHE A 161 2.85 -48.84 38.80
N GLU A 162 1.83 -48.63 37.95
CA GLU A 162 1.98 -48.69 36.49
C GLU A 162 2.93 -47.59 35.97
N VAL A 163 2.86 -46.38 36.53
CA VAL A 163 3.79 -45.29 36.19
C VAL A 163 5.22 -45.64 36.58
N SER A 164 5.46 -46.19 37.78
CA SER A 164 6.80 -46.57 38.21
C SER A 164 7.43 -47.62 37.27
N LYS A 165 6.63 -48.57 36.78
CA LYS A 165 7.08 -49.55 35.78
C LYS A 165 7.49 -48.89 34.47
N LEU A 166 6.73 -47.91 34.01
CA LEU A 166 7.05 -47.14 32.80
C LEU A 166 8.30 -46.30 32.98
N GLU A 167 8.42 -45.59 34.11
CA GLU A 167 9.60 -44.79 34.46
C GLU A 167 10.87 -45.65 34.51
N GLN A 168 10.81 -46.83 35.14
CA GLN A 168 11.93 -47.76 35.17
C GLN A 168 12.33 -48.23 33.77
N ALA A 169 11.36 -48.55 32.90
CA ALA A 169 11.63 -48.93 31.51
C ALA A 169 12.25 -47.77 30.72
N PHE A 170 11.75 -46.54 30.93
CA PHE A 170 12.28 -45.33 30.30
C PHE A 170 13.73 -45.05 30.73
N VAL A 171 14.02 -45.08 32.03
CA VAL A 171 15.38 -44.88 32.56
C VAL A 171 16.33 -45.94 32.01
N LYS A 172 15.93 -47.21 31.94
CA LYS A 172 16.72 -48.28 31.32
C LYS A 172 16.97 -48.07 29.83
N SER A 173 16.07 -47.42 29.11
CA SER A 173 16.24 -47.12 27.68
C SER A 173 17.18 -45.96 27.40
N MET A 174 17.53 -45.16 28.41
CA MET A 174 18.47 -44.03 28.30
C MET A 174 19.92 -44.39 28.69
N GLN A 175 20.15 -45.62 29.15
CA GLN A 175 21.44 -46.12 29.63
C GLN A 175 22.11 -46.98 28.57
#